data_AF-A0A7S4KR64-F1
#
_entry.id   AF-A0A7S4KR64-F1
#
_cell.length_a   1.000
_cell.length_b   1.000
_cell.length_c   1.000
_cell.angle_alpha   90.00
_cell.angle_beta   90.00
_cell.angle_gamma   90.00
#
_symmetry.space_group_name_H-M   'P 1'
#
loop_
_entity.id
_entity.type
_entity.pdbx_description
1 polymer ?
#
loop_
_entity_poly.entity_id
_entity_poly.type
_entity_poly.pdbx_seq_one_letter_code
_entity_poly.pdbx_strand_id
1 'polypeptide(L)'
;GFDYFNQIRSEHVFQSLTESNKPGTAHREGIYLTPVQKKGDDLYFRLLRCSTNLKGPTDNFRSTDRHIVAAMNQEANCLFENHAPLNHVLAQIYWNSPASEGQKQTKAKIKAHSDKTKDMPVGGIMAFCTFYDEIEKKLNRMAEDKFDFGFKTINGKVKTSGLTTLYFRLKPCVQEKYEKGKCPYAEQFSVL
;
A
#
# COMPACT_ATOMS: atom_id res chain seq x y z
N GLY A 1 -6.97 19.11 -6.21
CA GLY A 1 -7.10 18.21 -5.04
C GLY A 1 -5.91 18.41 -4.12
N PHE A 2 -5.98 17.93 -2.89
CA PHE A 2 -4.83 17.94 -1.97
C PHE A 2 -3.78 16.91 -2.43
N ASP A 3 -2.51 17.31 -2.50
CA ASP A 3 -1.42 16.47 -3.01
C ASP A 3 -0.83 15.61 -1.88
N TYR A 4 -1.57 14.56 -1.51
CA TYR A 4 -1.15 13.64 -0.45
C TYR A 4 0.21 12.98 -0.73
N PHE A 5 0.50 12.65 -1.99
CA PHE A 5 1.73 11.95 -2.34
C PHE A 5 2.96 12.80 -2.00
N ASN A 6 3.02 14.03 -2.51
CA ASN A 6 4.17 14.88 -2.28
C ASN A 6 4.26 15.38 -0.83
N GLN A 7 3.12 15.60 -0.17
CA GLN A 7 3.11 15.95 1.26
C GLN A 7 3.71 14.84 2.13
N ILE A 8 3.22 13.60 2.02
CA ILE A 8 3.76 12.45 2.78
C ILE A 8 5.25 12.26 2.48
N ARG A 9 5.64 12.33 1.19
CA ARG A 9 7.03 12.20 0.76
C ARG A 9 7.94 13.27 1.38
N SER A 10 7.45 14.49 1.56
CA SER A 10 8.23 15.58 2.17
C SER A 10 8.25 15.53 3.70
N GLU A 11 7.20 14.98 4.32
CA GLU A 11 7.08 14.87 5.78
C GLU A 11 7.94 13.74 6.38
N HIS A 12 8.35 12.76 5.55
CA HIS A 12 9.04 11.55 6.00
C HIS A 12 10.27 11.15 5.18
N VAL A 13 11.21 10.48 5.84
CA VAL A 13 12.37 9.85 5.20
C VAL A 13 12.06 8.39 4.90
N PHE A 14 11.73 8.11 3.64
CA PHE A 14 11.45 6.75 3.17
C PHE A 14 12.71 5.88 3.13
N GLN A 15 12.53 4.58 3.35
CA GLN A 15 13.61 3.62 3.50
C GLN A 15 13.59 2.61 2.35
N SER A 16 14.77 2.28 1.83
CA SER A 16 14.87 1.24 0.81
C SER A 16 14.45 -0.12 1.35
N LEU A 17 13.69 -0.85 0.53
CA LEU A 17 13.21 -2.19 0.84
C LEU A 17 14.15 -3.23 0.23
N THR A 18 14.39 -4.37 0.91
CA THR A 18 15.15 -5.47 0.29
C THR A 18 14.24 -6.37 -0.55
N GLU A 19 14.79 -6.93 -1.63
CA GLU A 19 14.10 -7.96 -2.40
C GLU A 19 14.24 -9.34 -1.74
N SER A 20 13.53 -9.55 -0.61
CA SER A 20 13.58 -10.83 0.10
C SER A 20 15.02 -11.22 0.46
N ASN A 21 15.52 -12.35 -0.06
CA ASN A 21 16.83 -12.94 0.21
C ASN A 21 17.87 -12.60 -0.88
N LYS A 22 17.53 -11.73 -1.84
CA LYS A 22 18.45 -11.37 -2.94
C LYS A 22 19.35 -10.20 -2.54
N PRO A 23 20.62 -10.18 -3.01
CA PRO A 23 21.44 -8.99 -2.94
C PRO A 23 20.87 -7.93 -3.89
N GLY A 24 20.01 -7.05 -3.39
CA GLY A 24 19.40 -5.96 -4.16
C GLY A 24 18.35 -5.17 -3.37
N THR A 25 18.20 -3.89 -3.71
CA THR A 25 17.10 -3.03 -3.25
C THR A 25 15.91 -3.17 -4.18
N ALA A 26 14.72 -3.34 -3.63
CA ALA A 26 13.50 -3.32 -4.40
C ALA A 26 13.30 -1.92 -5.01
N HIS A 27 12.60 -1.85 -6.15
CA HIS A 27 12.15 -0.59 -6.77
C HIS A 27 11.03 0.13 -5.99
N ARG A 28 10.98 -0.09 -4.69
CA ARG A 28 10.03 0.53 -3.78
C ARG A 28 10.75 0.93 -2.50
N GLU A 29 10.23 1.98 -1.91
CA GLU A 29 10.65 2.47 -0.61
C GLU A 29 9.45 2.41 0.33
N GLY A 30 9.70 2.40 1.63
CA GLY A 30 8.62 2.40 2.60
C GLY A 30 9.03 2.98 3.94
N ILE A 31 8.01 3.24 4.75
CA ILE A 31 8.16 3.65 6.14
C ILE A 31 6.99 3.08 6.94
N TYR A 32 7.27 2.68 8.18
CA TYR A 32 6.23 2.29 9.14
C TYR A 32 5.98 3.45 10.08
N LEU A 33 4.72 3.83 10.23
CA LEU A 33 4.28 4.97 11.02
C LEU A 33 3.28 4.52 12.08
N THR A 34 3.40 5.11 13.26
CA THR A 34 2.46 4.91 14.36
C THR A 34 2.51 6.11 15.31
N PRO A 35 1.47 6.38 16.12
CA PRO A 35 1.58 7.37 17.18
C PRO A 35 2.69 6.99 18.17
N VAL A 36 3.75 7.78 18.20
CA VAL A 36 4.85 7.67 19.16
C VAL A 36 4.55 8.57 20.35
N GLN A 37 4.56 8.00 21.55
CA GLN A 37 4.36 8.76 22.78
C GLN A 37 5.70 9.13 23.40
N LYS A 38 5.87 10.39 23.79
CA LYS A 38 7.01 10.83 24.59
C LYS A 38 6.61 10.89 26.07
N LYS A 39 7.39 10.27 26.96
CA LYS A 39 7.22 10.41 28.42
C LYS A 39 8.59 10.69 29.03
N GLY A 40 8.79 11.91 29.55
CA GLY A 40 10.13 12.37 29.92
C GLY A 40 11.04 12.36 28.70
N ASP A 41 12.19 11.70 28.81
CA ASP A 41 13.15 11.53 27.72
C ASP A 41 12.90 10.27 26.87
N ASP A 42 11.97 9.41 27.29
CA ASP A 42 11.69 8.14 26.62
C ASP A 42 10.66 8.27 25.49
N LEU A 43 10.85 7.45 24.44
CA LEU A 43 9.93 7.29 23.32
C LEU A 43 9.29 5.90 23.32
N TYR A 44 7.97 5.87 23.27
CA TYR A 44 7.17 4.65 23.28
C TYR A 44 6.54 4.42 21.92
N PHE A 45 6.98 3.36 21.27
CA PHE A 45 6.48 2.92 19.97
C PHE A 45 5.45 1.80 20.14
N ARG A 46 4.40 1.83 19.32
CA ARG A 46 3.45 0.72 19.19
C ARG A 46 3.79 -0.04 17.92
N LEU A 47 4.33 -1.24 18.06
CA LEU A 47 4.81 -2.01 16.90
C LEU A 47 3.92 -3.23 16.66
N LEU A 48 3.56 -3.45 15.41
CA LEU A 48 3.01 -4.70 14.91
C LEU A 48 4.04 -5.35 14.00
N ARG A 49 4.08 -6.69 13.93
CA ARG A 49 4.95 -7.35 12.95
C ARG A 49 4.42 -7.11 11.56
N CYS A 50 5.12 -6.28 10.78
CA CYS A 50 4.86 -6.16 9.35
C CYS A 50 5.63 -7.23 8.55
N SER A 51 5.20 -7.50 7.33
CA SER A 51 5.86 -8.40 6.38
C SER A 51 7.07 -7.76 5.69
N THR A 52 7.30 -6.48 5.95
CA THR A 52 8.16 -5.62 5.16
C THR A 52 9.52 -5.42 5.84
N ASN A 53 10.60 -5.74 5.13
CA ASN A 53 11.99 -5.56 5.59
C ASN A 53 12.42 -4.09 5.46
N LEU A 54 11.86 -3.23 6.30
CA LEU A 54 12.30 -1.85 6.45
C LEU A 54 13.68 -1.83 7.13
N LYS A 55 14.62 -1.05 6.60
CA LYS A 55 16.00 -0.96 7.12
C LYS A 55 16.21 0.08 8.21
N GLY A 56 15.26 0.99 8.38
CA GLY A 56 15.34 2.11 9.31
C GLY A 56 14.24 2.08 10.38
N PRO A 57 14.16 3.13 11.20
CA PRO A 57 13.26 3.18 12.34
C PRO A 57 11.80 3.36 11.91
N THR A 58 10.89 3.01 12.81
CA THR A 58 9.50 3.49 12.76
C THR A 58 9.47 4.99 13.05
N ASP A 59 8.61 5.75 12.38
CA ASP A 59 8.45 7.19 12.60
C ASP A 59 7.07 7.51 13.21
N ASN A 60 6.94 8.71 13.78
CA ASN A 60 5.69 9.21 14.32
C ASN A 60 4.80 9.75 13.20
N PHE A 61 3.48 9.77 13.44
CA PHE A 61 2.57 10.47 12.53
C PHE A 61 2.90 11.96 12.42
N ARG A 62 2.72 12.48 11.22
CA ARG A 62 2.79 13.90 10.87
C ARG A 62 1.39 14.43 10.57
N SER A 63 1.30 15.67 10.10
CA SER A 63 0.03 16.34 9.80
C SER A 63 -0.79 15.55 8.79
N THR A 64 -0.15 15.11 7.71
CA THR A 64 -0.84 14.48 6.60
C THR A 64 -1.34 13.08 6.98
N ASP A 65 -0.54 12.28 7.69
CA ASP A 65 -0.97 10.96 8.15
C ASP A 65 -2.15 11.05 9.10
N ARG A 66 -2.10 11.99 10.06
CA ARG A 66 -3.21 12.20 11.01
C ARG A 66 -4.49 12.55 10.28
N HIS A 67 -4.42 13.39 9.26
CA HIS A 67 -5.59 13.76 8.48
C HIS A 67 -6.18 12.55 7.74
N ILE A 68 -5.34 11.78 7.02
CA ILE A 68 -5.80 10.57 6.30
C ILE A 68 -6.37 9.54 7.28
N VAL A 69 -5.65 9.24 8.36
CA VAL A 69 -6.07 8.25 9.36
C VAL A 69 -7.36 8.68 10.07
N ALA A 70 -7.54 9.98 10.35
CA ALA A 70 -8.78 10.49 10.94
C ALA A 70 -9.96 10.30 9.98
N ALA A 71 -9.81 10.67 8.70
CA ALA A 71 -10.85 10.46 7.69
C ALA A 71 -11.20 8.97 7.54
N MET A 72 -10.19 8.09 7.48
CA MET A 72 -10.43 6.66 7.37
C MET A 72 -11.11 6.06 8.60
N ASN A 73 -10.77 6.53 9.82
CA ASN A 73 -11.46 6.11 11.03
C ASN A 73 -12.91 6.61 11.05
N GLN A 74 -13.19 7.82 10.54
CA GLN A 74 -14.55 8.32 10.41
C GLN A 74 -15.39 7.44 9.48
N GLU A 75 -14.86 7.07 8.31
CA GLU A 75 -15.54 6.15 7.39
C GLU A 75 -15.73 4.76 8.02
N ALA A 76 -14.71 4.25 8.73
CA ALA A 76 -14.80 2.95 9.39
C ALA A 76 -15.91 2.92 10.46
N ASN A 77 -16.09 4.00 11.22
CA ASN A 77 -17.18 4.12 12.21
C ASN A 77 -18.57 4.05 11.57
N CYS A 78 -18.71 4.43 10.30
CA CYS A 78 -19.97 4.35 9.56
C CYS A 78 -20.23 2.95 8.97
N LEU A 79 -19.19 2.16 8.75
CA LEU A 79 -19.26 0.88 8.05
C LEU A 79 -19.19 -0.34 8.98
N PHE A 80 -18.53 -0.21 10.13
CA PHE A 80 -18.22 -1.33 11.01
C PHE A 80 -18.57 -1.02 12.46
N GLU A 81 -19.16 -2.00 13.13
CA GLU A 81 -19.34 -1.97 14.58
C GLU A 81 -18.11 -2.56 15.28
N ASN A 82 -17.73 -1.99 16.43
CA ASN A 82 -16.68 -2.51 17.32
C ASN A 82 -15.30 -2.75 16.64
N HIS A 83 -14.99 -2.02 15.57
CA HIS A 83 -13.69 -2.12 14.93
C HIS A 83 -12.59 -1.47 15.79
N ALA A 84 -11.36 -1.96 15.68
CA ALA A 84 -10.21 -1.29 16.27
C ALA A 84 -9.85 -0.05 15.44
N PRO A 85 -9.33 1.02 16.08
CA PRO A 85 -8.94 2.22 15.35
C PRO A 85 -7.75 1.95 14.43
N LEU A 86 -7.78 2.53 13.23
CA LEU A 86 -6.62 2.61 12.35
C LEU A 86 -5.58 3.53 13.02
N ASN A 87 -4.42 2.98 13.35
CA ASN A 87 -3.35 3.68 14.08
C ASN A 87 -1.94 3.17 13.73
N HIS A 88 -1.84 2.33 12.70
CA HIS A 88 -0.59 1.86 12.11
C HIS A 88 -0.68 2.06 10.60
N VAL A 89 0.35 2.65 10.02
CA VAL A 89 0.44 2.91 8.58
C VAL A 89 1.74 2.31 8.06
N LEU A 90 1.62 1.48 7.02
CA LEU A 90 2.75 1.12 6.17
C LEU A 90 2.62 1.95 4.89
N ALA A 91 3.36 3.05 4.82
CA ALA A 91 3.40 3.88 3.62
C ALA A 91 4.50 3.35 2.68
N GLN A 92 4.17 3.17 1.41
CA GLN A 92 5.10 2.66 0.40
C GLN A 92 5.03 3.47 -0.89
N ILE A 93 6.19 3.76 -1.46
CA ILE A 93 6.31 4.41 -2.76
C ILE A 93 6.70 3.35 -3.79
N TYR A 94 5.94 3.28 -4.86
CA TYR A 94 6.17 2.38 -5.99
C TYR A 94 6.64 3.18 -7.19
N TRP A 95 7.91 3.01 -7.56
CA TRP A 95 8.49 3.72 -8.68
C TRP A 95 8.24 2.98 -10.00
N ASN A 96 7.59 3.66 -10.95
CA ASN A 96 7.34 3.16 -12.29
C ASN A 96 7.98 4.10 -13.31
N SER A 97 8.78 3.55 -14.22
CA SER A 97 9.48 4.30 -15.27
C SER A 97 9.07 3.78 -16.64
N PRO A 98 8.71 4.66 -17.60
CA PRO A 98 8.36 4.25 -18.96
C PRO A 98 9.55 3.60 -19.67
N ALA A 99 9.26 2.86 -20.75
CA ALA A 99 10.32 2.44 -21.66
C ALA A 99 10.89 3.65 -22.41
N SER A 100 12.21 3.66 -22.62
CA SER A 100 12.92 4.64 -23.45
C SER A 100 13.79 3.91 -24.47
N GLU A 101 14.41 4.63 -25.40
CA GLU A 101 15.30 4.03 -26.39
C GLU A 101 16.43 3.27 -25.70
N GLY A 102 16.49 1.96 -25.88
CA GLY A 102 17.46 1.08 -25.24
C GLY A 102 17.12 0.64 -23.79
N GLN A 103 16.06 1.14 -23.16
CA GLN A 103 15.65 0.72 -21.80
C GLN A 103 14.21 0.23 -21.75
N LYS A 104 14.02 -0.97 -21.19
CA LYS A 104 12.68 -1.53 -20.95
C LYS A 104 11.99 -0.78 -19.81
N GLN A 105 10.67 -0.70 -19.90
CA GLN A 105 9.83 -0.20 -18.80
C GLN A 105 10.17 -0.94 -17.51
N THR A 106 10.30 -0.19 -16.42
CA THR A 106 10.46 -0.73 -15.07
C THR A 106 9.21 -0.41 -14.26
N LYS A 107 8.63 -1.42 -13.63
CA LYS A 107 7.43 -1.28 -12.81
C LYS A 107 7.69 -1.96 -11.48
N ALA A 108 7.51 -1.22 -10.38
CA ALA A 108 7.59 -1.81 -9.06
C ALA A 108 6.47 -2.85 -8.90
N LYS A 109 6.82 -4.02 -8.34
CA LYS A 109 5.87 -5.12 -8.17
C LYS A 109 5.89 -5.62 -6.74
N ILE A 110 4.72 -6.01 -6.26
CA ILE A 110 4.56 -6.85 -5.08
C ILE A 110 3.92 -8.16 -5.54
N LYS A 111 4.45 -9.29 -5.05
CA LYS A 111 3.84 -10.59 -5.33
C LYS A 111 2.52 -10.69 -4.58
N ALA A 112 1.61 -11.50 -5.12
CA ALA A 112 0.38 -11.81 -4.43
C ALA A 112 0.68 -12.43 -3.05
N HIS A 113 0.05 -11.89 -2.00
CA HIS A 113 0.33 -12.28 -0.62
C HIS A 113 -0.90 -12.13 0.28
N SER A 114 -0.79 -12.61 1.52
CA SER A 114 -1.74 -12.31 2.59
C SER A 114 -1.01 -11.52 3.66
N ASP A 115 -1.61 -10.43 4.13
CA ASP A 115 -0.97 -9.62 5.17
C ASP A 115 -0.89 -10.36 6.51
N LYS A 116 0.16 -10.04 7.27
CA LYS A 116 0.34 -10.57 8.62
C LYS A 116 -0.64 -9.85 9.54
N THR A 117 -1.56 -10.61 10.12
CA THR A 117 -2.61 -10.09 11.02
C THR A 117 -2.48 -10.67 12.43
N LYS A 118 -1.41 -11.39 12.74
CA LYS A 118 -1.26 -12.13 14.00
C LYS A 118 -1.24 -11.21 15.22
N ASP A 119 -0.73 -10.00 15.08
CA ASP A 119 -0.67 -9.00 16.16
C ASP A 119 -1.83 -8.00 16.08
N MET A 120 -2.70 -8.11 15.09
CA MET A 120 -3.88 -7.27 15.01
C MET A 120 -4.92 -7.73 16.05
N PRO A 121 -5.66 -6.80 16.67
CA PRO A 121 -6.80 -7.16 17.50
C PRO A 121 -7.89 -7.87 16.68
N VAL A 122 -8.81 -8.55 17.36
CA VAL A 122 -9.91 -9.31 16.72
C VAL A 122 -10.76 -8.42 15.79
N GLY A 123 -11.06 -7.19 16.21
CA GLY A 123 -11.77 -6.19 15.39
C GLY A 123 -10.85 -5.36 14.47
N GLY A 124 -9.62 -5.82 14.23
CA GLY A 124 -8.65 -5.10 13.40
C GLY A 124 -9.07 -5.07 11.94
N ILE A 125 -9.08 -3.86 11.37
CA ILE A 125 -9.36 -3.62 9.95
C ILE A 125 -8.09 -3.11 9.24
N MET A 126 -8.06 -3.27 7.91
CA MET A 126 -7.03 -2.69 7.04
C MET A 126 -7.72 -1.84 5.97
N ALA A 127 -7.16 -0.66 5.73
CA ALA A 127 -7.56 0.21 4.64
C ALA A 127 -6.38 0.39 3.68
N PHE A 128 -6.68 0.39 2.39
CA PHE A 128 -5.71 0.64 1.34
C PHE A 128 -6.02 1.99 0.69
N CYS A 129 -5.06 2.90 0.73
CA CYS A 129 -5.17 4.22 0.12
C CYS A 129 -4.06 4.37 -0.91
N THR A 130 -4.43 4.66 -2.16
CA THR A 130 -3.48 4.88 -3.25
C THR A 130 -3.49 6.36 -3.66
N PHE A 131 -2.32 6.99 -3.68
CA PHE A 131 -2.13 8.35 -4.14
C PHE A 131 -1.14 8.35 -5.30
N TYR A 132 -1.45 9.12 -6.35
CA TYR A 132 -0.66 9.16 -7.58
C TYR A 132 0.00 10.52 -7.79
N ASP A 133 1.25 10.49 -8.24
CA ASP A 133 1.96 11.68 -8.71
C ASP A 133 1.68 11.92 -10.19
N GLU A 134 0.91 12.97 -10.50
CA GLU A 134 0.72 13.48 -11.86
C GLU A 134 0.20 12.47 -12.90
N ILE A 135 -0.70 11.56 -12.49
CA ILE A 135 -1.22 10.46 -13.32
C ILE A 135 -1.75 10.94 -14.69
N GLU A 136 -2.57 11.99 -14.72
CA GLU A 136 -3.20 12.51 -15.95
C GLU A 136 -2.22 13.27 -16.85
N LYS A 137 -1.10 13.76 -16.30
CA LYS A 137 -0.05 14.41 -17.10
C LYS A 137 0.88 13.39 -17.75
N LYS A 138 1.11 12.25 -17.07
CA LYS A 138 2.13 11.26 -17.45
C LYS A 138 1.56 10.03 -18.17
N LEU A 139 0.27 9.73 -17.97
CA LEU A 139 -0.39 8.54 -18.50
C LEU A 139 -1.66 8.88 -19.28
N ASN A 140 -2.04 7.95 -20.17
CA ASN A 140 -3.29 8.02 -20.91
C ASN A 140 -4.29 7.01 -20.34
N ARG A 141 -5.57 7.40 -20.28
CA ARG A 141 -6.64 6.50 -19.85
C ARG A 141 -6.72 5.27 -20.75
N MET A 142 -6.94 4.09 -20.17
CA MET A 142 -7.10 2.86 -20.95
C MET A 142 -8.48 2.81 -21.60
N ALA A 143 -8.55 2.32 -22.83
CA ALA A 143 -9.81 2.22 -23.57
C ALA A 143 -10.67 1.07 -23.03
N GLU A 144 -10.00 -0.01 -22.61
CA GLU A 144 -10.62 -1.23 -22.11
C GLU A 144 -10.95 -1.19 -20.60
N ASP A 145 -10.33 -0.26 -19.84
CA ASP A 145 -10.60 -0.07 -18.41
C ASP A 145 -10.65 1.43 -18.07
N LYS A 146 -11.83 1.90 -17.63
CA LYS A 146 -12.06 3.31 -17.31
C LYS A 146 -11.36 3.76 -16.03
N PHE A 147 -10.91 2.86 -15.18
CA PHE A 147 -10.22 3.17 -13.93
C PHE A 147 -8.69 3.03 -14.05
N ASP A 148 -8.19 2.55 -15.18
CA ASP A 148 -6.76 2.33 -15.41
C ASP A 148 -6.14 3.37 -16.36
N PHE A 149 -4.83 3.57 -16.21
CA PHE A 149 -4.03 4.50 -16.98
C PHE A 149 -2.71 3.84 -17.39
N GLY A 150 -2.19 4.17 -18.57
CA GLY A 150 -0.98 3.52 -19.10
C GLY A 150 -0.14 4.36 -20.05
N PHE A 151 1.05 3.84 -20.35
CA PHE A 151 2.10 4.54 -21.12
C PHE A 151 2.05 4.24 -22.62
N LYS A 152 1.77 2.99 -23.01
CA LYS A 152 2.00 2.49 -24.38
C LYS A 152 0.72 2.42 -25.19
N THR A 153 0.64 3.20 -26.25
CA THR A 153 -0.44 3.15 -27.25
C THR A 153 -0.03 2.28 -28.44
N ILE A 154 -0.84 1.27 -28.77
CA ILE A 154 -0.70 0.42 -29.96
C ILE A 154 -2.00 0.52 -30.75
N ASN A 155 -1.92 0.91 -32.02
CA ASN A 155 -3.09 1.10 -32.90
C ASN A 155 -4.16 2.02 -32.27
N GLY A 156 -3.73 3.12 -31.64
CA GLY A 156 -4.63 4.07 -30.97
C GLY A 156 -5.18 3.62 -29.61
N LYS A 157 -4.78 2.45 -29.07
CA LYS A 157 -5.23 1.95 -27.76
C LYS A 157 -4.08 1.75 -26.78
N VAL A 158 -4.25 2.22 -25.54
CA VAL A 158 -3.28 1.96 -24.47
C VAL A 158 -3.31 0.47 -24.10
N LYS A 159 -2.16 -0.21 -24.07
CA LYS A 159 -2.07 -1.67 -23.85
C LYS A 159 -1.37 -2.08 -22.56
N THR A 160 -0.75 -1.16 -21.84
CA THR A 160 0.05 -1.49 -20.65
C THR A 160 -0.23 -0.52 -19.53
N SER A 161 -0.82 -1.03 -18.45
CA SER A 161 -1.08 -0.28 -17.22
C SER A 161 0.20 0.30 -16.63
N GLY A 162 0.14 1.59 -16.31
CA GLY A 162 1.12 2.31 -15.52
C GLY A 162 0.87 2.24 -14.02
N LEU A 163 -0.31 1.77 -13.58
CA LEU A 163 -0.71 1.72 -12.16
C LEU A 163 -0.27 0.43 -11.49
N THR A 164 0.26 0.52 -10.27
CA THR A 164 0.75 -0.66 -9.57
C THR A 164 -0.39 -1.38 -8.85
N THR A 165 -0.72 -2.58 -9.32
CA THR A 165 -1.71 -3.41 -8.66
C THR A 165 -1.13 -4.19 -7.48
N LEU A 166 -1.78 -4.08 -6.32
CA LEU A 166 -1.57 -4.95 -5.17
C LEU A 166 -2.48 -6.18 -5.31
N TYR A 167 -1.91 -7.37 -5.21
CA TYR A 167 -2.67 -8.62 -5.26
C TYR A 167 -2.69 -9.26 -3.88
N PHE A 168 -3.89 -9.61 -3.43
CA PHE A 168 -4.11 -10.26 -2.16
C PHE A 168 -4.68 -11.65 -2.37
N ARG A 169 -4.30 -12.58 -1.49
CA ARG A 169 -4.82 -13.94 -1.45
C ARG A 169 -5.42 -14.22 -0.10
N LEU A 170 -6.49 -15.00 -0.10
CA LEU A 170 -7.07 -15.53 1.12
C LEU A 170 -6.04 -16.43 1.82
N LYS A 171 -5.99 -16.37 3.16
CA LYS A 171 -5.10 -17.26 3.94
C LYS A 171 -5.62 -18.69 3.85
N PRO A 172 -4.73 -19.71 3.74
CA PRO A 172 -5.14 -21.12 3.74
C PRO A 172 -6.02 -21.48 4.94
N CYS A 173 -5.66 -21.01 6.13
CA CYS A 173 -6.43 -21.26 7.35
C CYS A 173 -7.83 -20.62 7.39
N VAL A 174 -8.15 -19.71 6.47
CA VAL A 174 -9.51 -19.18 6.29
C VAL A 174 -10.26 -20.05 5.28
N GLN A 175 -9.61 -20.43 4.18
CA GLN A 175 -10.20 -21.33 3.17
C GLN A 175 -10.55 -22.70 3.76
N GLU A 176 -9.68 -23.26 4.60
CA GLU A 176 -9.84 -24.56 5.28
C GLU A 176 -11.01 -24.61 6.27
N LYS A 177 -11.56 -23.45 6.69
CA LYS A 177 -12.75 -23.40 7.55
C LYS A 177 -14.05 -23.71 6.81
N TYR A 178 -14.02 -23.68 5.48
CA TYR A 178 -15.19 -23.92 4.64
C TYR A 178 -14.99 -25.20 3.84
N GLU A 179 -16.08 -25.92 3.59
CA GLU A 179 -16.06 -27.01 2.62
C GLU A 179 -15.57 -26.48 1.25
N LYS A 180 -14.89 -27.34 0.49
CA LYS A 180 -14.33 -26.98 -0.82
C LYS A 180 -15.42 -26.39 -1.73
N GLY A 181 -15.18 -25.18 -2.23
CA GLY A 181 -16.14 -24.45 -3.08
C GLY A 181 -17.26 -23.73 -2.33
N LYS A 182 -17.29 -23.77 -0.99
CA LYS A 182 -18.29 -23.07 -0.16
C LYS A 182 -17.73 -21.88 0.61
N CYS A 183 -16.49 -21.48 0.37
CA CYS A 183 -15.95 -20.27 0.98
C CYS A 183 -16.67 -19.04 0.40
N PRO A 184 -17.32 -18.18 1.21
CA PRO A 184 -18.04 -17.01 0.71
C PRO A 184 -17.09 -15.87 0.31
N TYR A 185 -15.80 -16.00 0.59
CA TYR A 185 -14.80 -14.98 0.30
C TYR A 185 -14.09 -15.28 -1.03
N ALA A 186 -13.75 -14.23 -1.76
CA ALA A 186 -12.92 -14.37 -2.94
C ALA A 186 -11.54 -14.94 -2.57
N GLU A 187 -11.05 -15.94 -3.32
CA GLU A 187 -9.73 -16.52 -3.11
C GLU A 187 -8.60 -15.50 -3.33
N GLN A 188 -8.87 -14.50 -4.17
CA GLN A 188 -7.97 -13.39 -4.46
C GLN A 188 -8.77 -12.12 -4.77
N PHE A 189 -8.18 -10.97 -4.44
CA PHE A 189 -8.65 -9.66 -4.87
C PHE A 189 -7.45 -8.76 -5.17
N SER A 190 -7.71 -7.65 -5.85
CA SER A 190 -6.67 -6.67 -6.17
C SER A 190 -7.11 -5.25 -5.86
N VAL A 191 -6.13 -4.42 -5.50
CA VAL A 191 -6.30 -2.98 -5.28
C VAL A 191 -5.37 -2.26 -6.25
N LEU A 192 -5.85 -1.21 -6.90
CA LEU A 192 -5.07 -0.35 -7.79
C LEU A 192 -4.47 0.84 -7.03
#